data_AF-Q2TZF9-F1
#
_entry.id   AF-Q2TZF9-F1
#
_cell.length_a   1.000
_cell.length_b   1.000
_cell.length_c   1.000
_cell.angle_alpha   90.00
_cell.angle_beta   90.00
_cell.angle_gamma   90.00
#
_symmetry.space_group_name_H-M   'P 1'
#
loop_
_entity.id
_entity.type
_entity.pdbx_description
1 polymer ?
#
loop_
_entity_poly.entity_id
_entity_poly.type
_entity_poly.pdbx_seq_one_letter_code
_entity_poly.pdbx_strand_id
1 'polypeptide(L)'
;MFITNAGKPPVTDREMRAASIQSAVRFAKRWNLSGLVFASEALVMCPRLVRYVQRSGLICGSYGSQNNIPENAKTQAAAGIDIIMADRVGLIAMSLKGYQKQAKSQA
;
A
#
# COMPACT_ATOMS: atom_id res chain seq x y z
N MET A 1 -8.21 5.49 -9.62
CA MET A 1 -7.78 4.48 -8.63
C MET A 1 -8.92 4.20 -7.67
N PHE A 2 -8.95 3.02 -7.03
CA PHE A 2 -9.97 2.64 -6.04
C PHE A 2 -9.34 2.49 -4.64
N ILE A 3 -9.90 3.20 -3.66
CA ILE A 3 -9.48 3.14 -2.25
C ILE A 3 -10.35 2.11 -1.53
N THR A 4 -9.73 1.18 -0.81
CA THR A 4 -10.46 0.09 -0.17
C THR A 4 -9.82 -0.37 1.13
N ASN A 5 -10.66 -0.72 2.11
CA ASN A 5 -10.25 -1.40 3.33
C ASN A 5 -9.89 -2.87 3.09
N ALA A 6 -10.26 -3.46 1.94
CA ALA A 6 -9.97 -4.84 1.54
C ALA A 6 -10.26 -5.89 2.63
N GLY A 7 -11.41 -5.76 3.30
CA GLY A 7 -11.86 -6.68 4.36
C GLY A 7 -11.29 -6.39 5.74
N LYS A 8 -10.60 -5.25 5.95
CA LYS A 8 -10.13 -4.83 7.28
C LYS A 8 -11.31 -4.65 8.25
N PRO A 9 -11.28 -5.29 9.44
CA PRO A 9 -12.28 -5.07 10.48
C PRO A 9 -12.18 -3.67 11.12
N PRO A 10 -13.31 -3.09 11.59
CA PRO A 10 -14.67 -3.58 11.38
C PRO A 10 -15.08 -3.42 9.91
N VAL A 11 -15.73 -4.45 9.34
CA VAL A 11 -16.24 -4.39 7.97
C VAL A 11 -17.50 -3.53 7.98
N THR A 12 -17.30 -2.22 7.81
CA THR A 12 -18.39 -1.24 7.74
C THR A 12 -19.06 -1.24 6.37
N ASP A 13 -18.30 -1.60 5.33
CA ASP A 13 -18.75 -1.66 3.95
C ASP A 13 -19.05 -3.11 3.56
N ARG A 14 -20.33 -3.43 3.30
CA ARG A 14 -20.79 -4.75 2.84
C ARG A 14 -20.60 -4.96 1.33
N GLU A 15 -19.96 -4.04 0.62
CA GLU A 15 -19.69 -4.17 -0.80
C GLU A 15 -18.67 -5.28 -1.10
N MET A 16 -19.07 -6.24 -1.92
CA MET A 16 -18.22 -7.38 -2.34
C MET A 16 -16.88 -6.97 -2.95
N ARG A 17 -16.82 -5.81 -3.62
CA ARG A 17 -15.60 -5.28 -4.23
C ARG A 17 -14.55 -4.82 -3.20
N ALA A 18 -14.97 -4.51 -1.98
CA ALA A 18 -14.11 -4.11 -0.87
C ALA A 18 -13.82 -5.26 0.12
N ALA A 19 -14.37 -6.45 -0.12
CA ALA A 19 -14.29 -7.57 0.82
C ALA A 19 -12.90 -8.21 0.92
N SER A 20 -12.05 -8.07 -0.10
CA SER A 20 -10.68 -8.61 -0.11
C SER A 20 -9.82 -7.90 -1.14
N ILE A 21 -8.49 -8.06 -1.02
CA ILE A 21 -7.52 -7.58 -2.02
C ILE A 21 -7.80 -8.21 -3.38
N GLN A 22 -8.16 -9.49 -3.43
CA GLN A 22 -8.45 -10.20 -4.68
C GLN A 22 -9.69 -9.61 -5.37
N SER A 23 -10.76 -9.36 -4.61
CA SER A 23 -11.98 -8.71 -5.10
C SER A 23 -11.69 -7.31 -5.62
N ALA A 24 -10.87 -6.55 -4.90
CA ALA A 24 -10.47 -5.20 -5.29
C ALA A 24 -9.65 -5.19 -6.60
N VAL A 25 -8.71 -6.14 -6.78
CA VAL A 25 -7.96 -6.31 -8.02
C VAL A 25 -8.88 -6.66 -9.19
N ARG A 26 -9.81 -7.60 -9.02
CA ARG A 26 -10.79 -7.95 -10.07
C ARG A 26 -11.65 -6.74 -10.46
N PHE A 27 -12.11 -5.99 -9.46
CA PHE A 27 -12.88 -4.77 -9.68
C PHE A 27 -12.07 -3.73 -10.46
N ALA A 28 -10.85 -3.40 -10.01
CA ALA A 28 -10.00 -2.41 -10.68
C ALA A 28 -9.72 -2.79 -12.14
N LYS A 29 -9.42 -4.06 -12.42
CA LYS A 29 -9.20 -4.54 -13.80
C LYS A 29 -10.48 -4.47 -14.65
N ARG A 30 -11.62 -4.89 -14.10
CA ARG A 30 -12.91 -4.89 -14.81
C ARG A 30 -13.32 -3.49 -15.27
N TRP A 31 -12.99 -2.48 -14.47
CA TRP A 31 -13.33 -1.08 -14.71
C TRP A 31 -12.17 -0.25 -15.27
N ASN A 32 -11.10 -0.91 -15.72
CA ASN A 32 -9.91 -0.27 -16.30
C ASN A 32 -9.33 0.87 -15.41
N LEU A 33 -9.31 0.65 -14.10
CA LEU A 33 -8.73 1.59 -13.15
C LEU A 33 -7.20 1.45 -13.14
N SER A 34 -6.50 2.56 -12.94
CA SER A 34 -5.02 2.57 -12.93
C SER A 34 -4.38 1.93 -11.69
N GLY A 35 -5.14 1.71 -10.60
CA GLY A 35 -4.54 1.28 -9.34
C GLY A 35 -5.49 1.19 -8.15
N LEU A 36 -4.94 0.70 -7.05
CA LEU A 36 -5.60 0.43 -5.78
C LEU A 36 -4.84 1.06 -4.61
N VAL A 37 -5.58 1.57 -3.63
CA VAL A 37 -5.02 2.09 -2.38
C VAL A 37 -5.65 1.32 -1.21
N PHE A 38 -4.81 0.65 -0.42
CA PHE A 38 -5.25 -0.22 0.67
C PHE A 38 -5.03 0.41 2.05
N ALA A 39 -5.81 -0.03 3.04
CA ALA A 39 -5.45 0.18 4.43
C ALA A 39 -4.05 -0.42 4.71
N SER A 40 -3.16 0.42 5.23
CA SER A 40 -1.72 0.15 5.36
C SER A 40 -1.40 -1.09 6.20
N GLU A 41 -2.26 -1.48 7.14
CA GLU A 41 -2.06 -2.65 7.99
C GLU A 41 -1.85 -3.94 7.18
N ALA A 42 -2.63 -4.15 6.11
CA ALA A 42 -2.52 -5.36 5.30
C ALA A 42 -1.17 -5.44 4.58
N LEU A 43 -0.68 -4.30 4.07
CA LEU A 43 0.59 -4.21 3.34
C LEU A 43 1.80 -4.20 4.28
N VAL A 44 1.66 -3.70 5.51
CA VAL A 44 2.69 -3.80 6.54
C VAL A 44 2.80 -5.24 7.05
N MET A 45 1.68 -5.91 7.34
CA MET A 45 1.69 -7.30 7.82
C MET A 45 2.16 -8.29 6.75
N CYS A 46 1.82 -8.05 5.48
CA CYS A 46 2.18 -8.95 4.39
C CYS A 46 2.69 -8.15 3.16
N PRO A 47 3.94 -7.66 3.19
CA PRO A 47 4.46 -6.74 2.16
C PRO A 47 4.51 -7.33 0.75
N ARG A 48 4.57 -8.67 0.62
CA ARG A 48 4.50 -9.37 -0.68
C ARG A 48 3.22 -9.08 -1.47
N LEU A 49 2.16 -8.62 -0.81
CA LEU A 49 0.89 -8.26 -1.44
C LEU A 49 1.02 -7.05 -2.36
N VAL A 50 1.99 -6.15 -2.11
CA VAL A 50 2.32 -5.05 -3.02
C VAL A 50 2.64 -5.62 -4.40
N ARG A 51 3.51 -6.63 -4.46
CA ARG A 51 3.91 -7.26 -5.72
C ARG A 51 2.78 -8.05 -6.38
N TYR A 52 1.88 -8.64 -5.59
CA TYR A 52 0.68 -9.30 -6.12
C TYR A 52 -0.20 -8.30 -6.91
N VAL A 53 -0.41 -7.09 -6.38
CA VAL A 53 -1.19 -6.03 -7.04
C VAL A 53 -0.45 -5.53 -8.29
N GLN A 54 0.84 -5.23 -8.17
CA GLN A 54 1.65 -4.75 -9.29
C GLN A 54 1.75 -5.74 -10.46
N ARG A 55 1.89 -7.04 -10.17
CA ARG A 55 1.87 -8.11 -11.20
C ARG A 55 0.53 -8.17 -11.94
N SER A 56 -0.52 -7.60 -11.38
CA SER A 56 -1.83 -7.48 -12.05
C SER A 56 -1.92 -6.26 -12.99
N GLY A 57 -0.84 -5.49 -13.14
CA GLY A 57 -0.76 -4.29 -13.98
C GLY A 57 -1.32 -3.03 -13.30
N LEU A 58 -1.41 -3.02 -11.97
CA LEU A 58 -2.05 -1.95 -11.20
C LEU A 58 -1.04 -1.25 -10.29
N ILE A 59 -1.14 0.07 -10.16
CA ILE A 59 -0.44 0.84 -9.13
C ILE A 59 -0.94 0.40 -7.75
N CYS A 60 -0.02 0.20 -6.80
CA CYS A 60 -0.32 -0.19 -5.43
C CYS A 60 0.06 0.93 -4.46
N GLY A 61 -0.93 1.46 -3.74
CA GLY A 61 -0.75 2.44 -2.69
C GLY A 61 -1.30 2.01 -1.33
N SER A 62 -0.97 2.79 -0.30
CA SER A 62 -1.49 2.60 1.05
C SER A 62 -1.96 3.89 1.71
N TYR A 63 -2.90 3.77 2.66
CA TYR A 63 -3.33 4.84 3.56
C TYR A 63 -3.46 4.36 5.01
N GLY A 64 -3.58 5.29 5.95
CA GLY A 64 -3.89 5.01 7.35
C GLY A 64 -2.69 5.19 8.27
N SER A 65 -2.93 5.01 9.57
CA SER A 65 -2.00 5.42 10.62
C SER A 65 -0.65 4.73 10.58
N GLN A 66 -0.55 3.51 10.05
CA GLN A 66 0.73 2.79 9.95
C GLN A 66 1.71 3.50 9.01
N ASN A 67 1.22 4.32 8.06
CA ASN A 67 2.08 5.08 7.16
C ASN A 67 2.83 6.22 7.86
N ASN A 68 2.39 6.63 9.06
CA ASN A 68 3.05 7.65 9.86
C ASN A 68 4.21 7.11 10.72
N ILE A 69 4.50 5.80 10.62
CA ILE A 69 5.58 5.12 11.33
C ILE A 69 6.75 4.88 10.35
N PRO A 70 7.95 5.42 10.60
CA PRO A 70 9.10 5.30 9.70
C PRO A 70 9.45 3.87 9.28
N GLU A 71 9.42 2.94 10.22
CA GLU A 71 9.77 1.53 10.01
C GLU A 71 8.78 0.87 9.04
N ASN A 72 7.49 1.13 9.23
CA ASN A 72 6.44 0.62 8.36
C ASN A 72 6.49 1.24 6.95
N ALA A 73 6.81 2.53 6.85
CA ALA A 73 7.01 3.18 5.56
C ALA A 73 8.21 2.57 4.81
N LYS A 74 9.33 2.31 5.52
CA LYS A 74 10.49 1.61 4.95
C LYS A 74 10.16 0.19 4.53
N THR A 75 9.40 -0.57 5.33
CA THR A 75 8.94 -1.92 4.98
C THR A 75 8.12 -1.93 3.69
N GLN A 76 7.18 -1.00 3.54
CA GLN A 76 6.38 -0.88 2.31
C GLN A 76 7.23 -0.42 1.12
N ALA A 77 8.15 0.54 1.33
CA ALA A 77 9.08 0.99 0.29
C ALA A 77 10.02 -0.14 -0.17
N ALA A 78 10.55 -0.95 0.75
CA ALA A 78 11.36 -2.12 0.44
C ALA A 78 10.59 -3.17 -0.36
N ALA A 79 9.28 -3.30 -0.12
CA ALA A 79 8.38 -4.15 -0.91
C ALA A 79 8.02 -3.55 -2.29
N GLY A 80 8.49 -2.33 -2.58
CA GLY A 80 8.32 -1.66 -3.85
C GLY A 80 6.98 -0.94 -3.99
N ILE A 81 6.35 -0.49 -2.90
CA ILE A 81 5.08 0.24 -2.97
C ILE A 81 5.21 1.51 -3.82
N ASP A 82 4.17 1.83 -4.61
CA ASP A 82 4.20 2.97 -5.51
C ASP A 82 3.82 4.28 -4.80
N ILE A 83 2.88 4.22 -3.86
CA ILE A 83 2.31 5.39 -3.18
C ILE A 83 2.12 5.13 -1.68
N ILE A 84 2.63 6.02 -0.83
CA ILE A 84 2.36 6.03 0.61
C ILE A 84 1.64 7.34 0.96
N MET A 85 0.38 7.26 1.38
CA MET A 85 -0.36 8.40 1.91
C MET A 85 -0.09 8.53 3.40
N ALA A 86 0.55 9.62 3.83
CA ALA A 86 0.94 9.87 5.21
C ALA A 86 0.57 11.29 5.65
N ASP A 87 0.22 11.44 6.93
CA ASP A 87 -0.05 12.75 7.55
C ASP A 87 1.27 13.42 7.96
N ARG A 88 2.22 12.63 8.49
CA ARG A 88 3.54 13.09 8.95
C ARG A 88 4.55 13.15 7.80
N VAL A 89 4.23 13.90 6.75
CA VAL A 89 4.99 13.93 5.49
C VAL A 89 6.48 14.23 5.68
N GLY A 90 6.84 15.23 6.50
CA GLY A 90 8.23 15.58 6.75
C GLY A 90 9.05 14.44 7.38
N LEU A 91 8.48 13.78 8.40
CA LEU A 91 9.11 12.65 9.09
C LEU A 91 9.35 11.47 8.12
N ILE A 92 8.33 11.12 7.34
CA ILE A 92 8.38 9.98 6.42
C ILE A 92 9.33 10.26 5.26
N ALA A 93 9.28 11.46 4.68
CA ALA A 93 10.19 11.85 3.61
C ALA A 93 11.66 11.79 4.04
N MET A 94 12.01 12.28 5.24
CA MET A 94 13.37 12.17 5.79
C MET A 94 13.77 10.72 6.02
N SER A 95 12.87 9.91 6.58
CA SER A 95 13.11 8.50 6.87
C SER A 95 13.38 7.68 5.61
N LEU A 96 12.64 7.93 4.53
CA LEU A 96 12.82 7.25 3.23
C LEU A 96 14.09 7.72 2.50
N LYS A 97 14.44 9.02 2.58
CA LYS A 97 15.71 9.53 2.04
C LYS A 97 16.92 8.87 2.70
N GLY A 98 16.91 8.74 4.04
CA GLY A 98 17.97 8.06 4.78
C GLY A 98 18.09 6.59 4.41
N TYR A 99 16.96 5.90 4.28
CA TYR A 99 16.89 4.50 3.85
C TYR A 99 17.47 4.30 2.43
N GLN A 100 17.11 5.13 1.46
CA GLN A 100 17.63 5.03 0.10
C GLN A 100 19.15 5.23 0.02
N LYS A 101 19.72 6.09 0.87
CA LYS A 101 21.19 6.26 0.95
C LYS A 101 21.87 4.99 1.48
N GLN A 102 21.31 4.38 2.52
CA GLN A 102 21.83 3.13 3.11
C GLN A 102 21.76 1.96 2.12
N ALA A 103 20.63 1.79 1.43
CA ALA A 103 20.45 0.74 0.44
C ALA A 103 21.46 0.85 -0.72
N LYS A 104 21.83 2.07 -1.12
CA LYS A 104 22.85 2.32 -2.16
C LYS A 104 24.28 2.10 -1.68
N SER A 105 24.58 2.24 -0.40
CA SER A 105 25.92 1.99 0.14
C SER A 105 26.21 0.50 0.41
N GLN A 106 25.17 -0.33 0.44
CA GLN A 106 25.26 -1.77 0.72
C GLN A 106 25.17 -2.65 -0.55
N ALA A 107 24.97 -2.04 -1.72
CA ALA A 107 24.93 -2.68 -3.03
C ALA A 107 26.21 -2.33 -3.80
#